data_AF-A0A1H7X8K6-F1
#
_entry.id   AF-A0A1H7X8K6-F1
#
_cell.length_a   1.000
_cell.length_b   1.000
_cell.length_c   1.000
_cell.angle_alpha   90.00
_cell.angle_beta   90.00
_cell.angle_gamma   90.00
#
_symmetry.space_group_name_H-M   'P 1'
#
loop_
_entity.id
_entity.type
_entity.pdbx_description
1 polymer ?
#
loop_
_entity_poly.entity_id
_entity_poly.type
_entity_poly.pdbx_seq_one_letter_code
_entity_poly.pdbx_strand_id
1 'polypeptide(L)'
;MKFAATFVCLLVSVGAAGTAAAADPFYIGSWTVTAAVVAPWADLQRKPDGTERARLMGKAVVLKAREISGPRPFACAKPQYKVTDYGPDMIFQGAFDEMQHADKKVDPKALAVSLGFAVGTIKTLETGCEIDFHFVDDTTAEIGLNNYVYTLKKR
;
A
#
# COMPACT_ATOMS: atom_id res chain seq x y z
N MET A 1 10.15 3.18 -81.14
CA MET A 1 11.10 3.05 -80.01
C MET A 1 10.33 3.13 -78.70
N LYS A 2 10.28 2.01 -77.98
CA LYS A 2 10.17 1.77 -76.51
C LYS A 2 9.19 2.57 -75.64
N PHE A 3 8.20 1.85 -75.12
CA PHE A 3 7.41 2.12 -73.90
C PHE A 3 8.27 1.98 -72.63
N ALA A 4 7.98 2.76 -71.57
CA ALA A 4 8.23 2.35 -70.19
C ALA A 4 7.30 3.10 -69.21
N ALA A 5 6.48 2.33 -68.50
CA ALA A 5 5.50 2.75 -67.53
C ALA A 5 6.15 3.02 -66.16
N THR A 6 5.72 4.09 -65.49
CA THR A 6 6.13 4.41 -64.12
C THR A 6 5.25 3.64 -63.13
N PHE A 7 5.82 2.62 -62.49
CA PHE A 7 5.15 1.86 -61.42
C PHE A 7 5.23 2.62 -60.08
N VAL A 8 4.07 2.89 -59.51
CA VAL A 8 3.86 3.39 -58.14
C VAL A 8 4.06 2.22 -57.18
N CYS A 9 4.92 2.37 -56.16
CA CYS A 9 5.06 1.40 -55.08
C CYS A 9 4.62 2.04 -53.75
N LEU A 10 3.35 1.83 -53.41
CA LEU A 10 2.80 2.09 -52.07
C LEU A 10 3.31 1.00 -51.12
N LEU A 11 4.19 1.35 -50.19
CA LEU A 11 4.57 0.48 -49.07
C LEU A 11 3.56 0.67 -47.93
N VAL A 12 2.65 -0.29 -47.78
CA VAL A 12 1.74 -0.40 -46.63
C VAL A 12 2.48 -1.15 -45.52
N SER A 13 2.98 -0.41 -44.54
CA SER A 13 3.56 -0.98 -43.32
C SER A 13 2.43 -1.36 -42.35
N VAL A 14 2.01 -2.62 -42.34
CA VAL A 14 1.11 -3.16 -41.31
C VAL A 14 1.93 -3.39 -40.04
N GLY A 15 1.92 -2.40 -39.14
CA GLY A 15 2.49 -2.54 -37.80
C GLY A 15 1.57 -3.44 -36.95
N ALA A 16 2.07 -4.63 -36.59
CA ALA A 16 1.41 -5.48 -35.60
C ALA A 16 1.50 -4.78 -34.23
N ALA A 17 0.41 -4.10 -33.83
CA ALA A 17 0.26 -3.59 -32.48
C ALA A 17 -0.01 -4.77 -31.54
N GLY A 18 1.03 -5.28 -30.88
CA GLY A 18 0.87 -6.20 -29.77
C GLY A 18 0.09 -5.52 -28.65
N THR A 19 -1.01 -6.12 -28.22
CA THR A 19 -1.73 -5.69 -27.02
C THR A 19 -0.85 -5.98 -25.80
N ALA A 20 -0.10 -4.99 -25.34
CA ALA A 20 0.54 -5.05 -24.03
C ALA A 20 -0.58 -5.08 -22.98
N ALA A 21 -0.84 -6.26 -22.40
CA ALA A 21 -1.67 -6.35 -21.21
C ALA A 21 -0.98 -5.54 -20.12
N ALA A 22 -1.62 -4.45 -19.66
CA ALA A 22 -1.12 -3.73 -18.51
C ALA A 22 -1.12 -4.69 -17.32
N ALA A 23 0.04 -4.88 -16.69
CA ALA A 23 0.12 -5.63 -15.46
C ALA A 23 -0.80 -4.97 -14.42
N ASP A 24 -1.48 -5.77 -13.61
CA ASP A 24 -2.25 -5.25 -12.49
C ASP A 24 -1.32 -4.41 -11.59
N PRO A 25 -1.84 -3.32 -10.98
CA PRO A 25 -1.07 -2.56 -10.00
C PRO A 25 -0.51 -3.47 -8.90
N PHE A 26 0.72 -3.18 -8.44
CA PHE A 26 1.46 -4.03 -7.51
C PHE A 26 0.69 -4.38 -6.22
N TYR A 27 -0.23 -3.51 -5.78
CA TYR A 27 -1.05 -3.70 -4.58
C TYR A 27 -2.25 -4.64 -4.79
N ILE A 28 -2.69 -4.87 -6.03
CA ILE A 28 -3.82 -5.78 -6.30
C ILE A 28 -3.41 -7.21 -5.94
N GLY A 29 -4.32 -7.92 -5.26
CA GLY A 29 -4.13 -9.30 -4.84
C GLY A 29 -4.66 -9.61 -3.45
N SER A 30 -4.31 -10.80 -2.96
CA SER A 30 -4.67 -11.29 -1.63
C SER A 30 -3.54 -11.04 -0.64
N TRP A 31 -3.86 -10.38 0.46
CA TRP A 31 -2.95 -10.02 1.54
C TRP A 31 -3.43 -10.69 2.82
N THR A 32 -2.54 -11.27 3.61
CA THR A 32 -2.89 -11.91 4.89
C THR A 32 -2.28 -11.15 6.05
N VAL A 33 -3.08 -10.86 7.08
CA VAL A 33 -2.59 -10.29 8.33
C VAL A 33 -1.74 -11.35 9.05
N THR A 34 -0.43 -11.19 9.03
CA THR A 34 0.52 -12.20 9.54
C THR A 34 1.14 -11.83 10.88
N ALA A 35 1.19 -10.54 11.22
CA ALA A 35 1.74 -10.07 12.48
C ALA A 35 0.96 -8.85 12.99
N ALA A 36 1.04 -8.63 14.30
CA ALA A 36 0.56 -7.43 14.96
C ALA A 36 1.46 -7.12 16.16
N VAL A 37 2.10 -5.96 16.15
CA VAL A 37 2.97 -5.49 17.23
C VAL A 37 2.34 -4.26 17.90
N VAL A 38 2.59 -4.08 19.19
CA VAL A 38 2.13 -2.87 19.89
C VAL A 38 2.80 -1.67 19.21
N ALA A 39 1.99 -0.68 18.85
CA ALA A 39 2.48 0.47 18.12
C ALA A 39 3.41 1.33 19.00
N PRO A 40 4.43 2.00 18.42
CA PRO A 40 5.35 2.86 19.18
C PRO A 40 4.68 4.02 19.92
N TRP A 41 3.51 4.46 19.45
CA TRP A 41 2.72 5.52 20.06
C TRP A 41 1.75 5.03 21.15
N ALA A 42 1.64 3.72 21.35
CA ALA A 42 0.76 3.17 22.37
C ALA A 42 1.24 3.55 23.78
N ASP A 43 0.31 3.76 24.70
CA ASP A 43 0.63 3.92 26.12
C ASP A 43 1.33 2.65 26.65
N LEU A 44 2.62 2.76 26.96
CA LEU A 44 3.44 1.65 27.45
C LEU A 44 2.98 1.13 28.82
N GLN A 45 2.28 1.96 29.62
CA GLN A 45 1.75 1.57 30.92
C GLN A 45 0.40 0.86 30.81
N ARG A 46 -0.26 0.95 29.66
CA ARG A 46 -1.57 0.35 29.42
C ARG A 46 -1.55 -0.50 28.15
N LYS A 47 -1.54 -1.81 28.34
CA LYS A 47 -1.65 -2.77 27.23
C LYS A 47 -2.91 -2.47 26.39
N PRO A 48 -2.77 -2.30 25.06
CA PRO A 48 -3.92 -2.12 24.18
C PRO A 48 -4.87 -3.33 24.21
N ASP A 49 -6.17 -3.08 24.03
CA ASP A 49 -7.17 -4.14 23.91
C ASP A 49 -6.82 -5.15 22.81
N GLY A 50 -6.89 -6.44 23.13
CA GLY A 50 -6.44 -7.50 22.23
C GLY A 50 -7.53 -8.08 21.32
N THR A 51 -8.79 -7.63 21.45
CA THR A 51 -9.95 -8.25 20.80
C THR A 51 -9.87 -8.10 19.29
N GLU A 52 -9.64 -6.87 18.82
CA GLU A 52 -9.52 -6.58 17.40
C GLU A 52 -8.32 -7.30 16.79
N ARG A 53 -7.18 -7.27 17.49
CA ARG A 53 -5.99 -8.01 17.08
C ARG A 53 -6.31 -9.49 16.87
N ALA A 54 -6.91 -10.14 17.85
CA ALA A 54 -7.26 -11.56 17.76
C ALA A 54 -8.22 -11.86 16.59
N ARG A 55 -9.14 -10.95 16.29
CA ARG A 55 -10.11 -11.09 15.18
C ARG A 55 -9.45 -10.99 13.81
N LEU A 56 -8.43 -10.13 13.67
CA LEU A 56 -7.78 -9.84 12.39
C LEU A 56 -6.67 -10.83 12.02
N MET A 57 -5.98 -11.41 13.00
CA MET A 57 -4.86 -12.33 12.73
C MET A 57 -5.26 -13.49 11.79
N GLY A 58 -4.44 -13.72 10.78
CA GLY A 58 -4.62 -14.78 9.77
C GLY A 58 -5.73 -14.52 8.75
N LYS A 59 -6.45 -13.39 8.84
CA LYS A 59 -7.51 -13.05 7.88
C LYS A 59 -6.92 -12.50 6.58
N ALA A 60 -7.62 -12.78 5.50
CA ALA A 60 -7.31 -12.25 4.18
C ALA A 60 -8.00 -10.89 3.96
N VAL A 61 -7.26 -9.98 3.34
CA VAL A 61 -7.70 -8.70 2.80
C VAL A 61 -7.36 -8.74 1.30
N VAL A 62 -8.38 -8.66 0.46
CA VAL A 62 -8.24 -8.78 -0.99
C VAL A 62 -8.47 -7.41 -1.61
N LEU A 63 -7.39 -6.80 -2.09
CA LEU A 63 -7.41 -5.53 -2.82
C LEU A 63 -7.76 -5.85 -4.27
N LYS A 64 -8.99 -5.49 -4.69
CA LYS A 64 -9.46 -5.60 -6.08
C LYS A 64 -9.59 -4.21 -6.69
N ALA A 65 -9.70 -4.13 -8.01
CA ALA A 65 -9.77 -2.86 -8.73
C ALA A 65 -10.91 -1.93 -8.28
N ARG A 66 -12.03 -2.48 -7.78
CA ARG A 66 -13.23 -1.71 -7.42
C ARG A 66 -13.80 -2.01 -6.03
N GLU A 67 -13.14 -2.85 -5.26
CA GLU A 67 -13.53 -3.18 -3.89
C GLU A 67 -12.33 -3.71 -3.10
N ILE A 68 -12.43 -3.61 -1.78
CA ILE A 68 -11.58 -4.31 -0.82
C ILE A 68 -12.48 -5.32 -0.10
N SER A 69 -12.19 -6.61 -0.25
CA SER A 69 -12.87 -7.67 0.50
C SER A 69 -12.06 -8.06 1.72
N GLY A 70 -12.70 -8.30 2.86
CA GLY A 70 -12.01 -8.71 4.08
C GLY A 70 -12.86 -8.45 5.33
N PRO A 71 -12.31 -8.63 6.54
CA PRO A 71 -12.95 -8.13 7.74
C PRO A 71 -12.97 -6.59 7.74
N ARG A 72 -13.95 -5.97 8.42
CA ARG A 72 -13.78 -4.57 8.86
C ARG A 72 -12.50 -4.42 9.68
N PRO A 73 -11.82 -3.26 9.71
CA PRO A 73 -12.14 -2.05 8.94
C PRO A 73 -11.67 -2.08 7.47
N PHE A 74 -10.97 -3.12 7.02
CA PHE A 74 -10.42 -3.18 5.65
C PHE A 74 -11.48 -3.22 4.54
N ALA A 75 -12.63 -3.85 4.79
CA ALA A 75 -13.67 -4.00 3.78
C ALA A 75 -14.19 -2.64 3.27
N CYS A 76 -14.06 -2.40 1.96
CA CYS A 76 -14.49 -1.15 1.34
C CYS A 76 -15.12 -1.41 -0.04
N ALA A 77 -16.35 -0.96 -0.25
CA ALA A 77 -17.08 -1.24 -1.50
C ALA A 77 -16.69 -0.34 -2.68
N LYS A 78 -16.05 0.81 -2.42
CA LYS A 78 -15.71 1.82 -3.44
C LYS A 78 -14.39 2.53 -3.10
N PRO A 79 -13.26 1.81 -3.07
CA PRO A 79 -11.96 2.43 -2.84
C PRO A 79 -11.62 3.41 -3.97
N GLN A 80 -11.04 4.53 -3.58
CA GLN A 80 -10.45 5.54 -4.46
C GLN A 80 -8.94 5.45 -4.34
N TYR A 81 -8.36 4.45 -4.99
CA TYR A 81 -6.94 4.17 -4.87
C TYR A 81 -6.08 5.30 -5.44
N LYS A 82 -5.12 5.74 -4.64
CA LYS A 82 -4.03 6.61 -5.07
C LYS A 82 -2.73 6.16 -4.40
N VAL A 83 -1.70 5.95 -5.22
CA VAL A 83 -0.35 5.68 -4.69
C VAL A 83 0.35 7.01 -4.51
N THR A 84 0.74 7.31 -3.27
CA THR A 84 1.48 8.52 -2.90
C THR A 84 2.75 8.13 -2.16
N ASP A 85 3.83 8.88 -2.37
CA ASP A 85 5.06 8.72 -1.61
C ASP A 85 4.98 9.54 -0.32
N TYR A 86 4.96 8.85 0.83
CA TYR A 86 4.88 9.48 2.14
C TYR A 86 6.27 9.66 2.77
N GLY A 87 6.44 10.73 3.54
CA GLY A 87 7.55 10.86 4.48
C GLY A 87 7.29 10.02 5.73
N PRO A 88 8.33 9.64 6.48
CA PRO A 88 8.20 8.86 7.73
C PRO A 88 7.28 9.51 8.77
N ASP A 89 7.15 10.83 8.78
CA ASP A 89 6.26 11.59 9.66
C ASP A 89 4.78 11.41 9.33
N MET A 90 4.44 11.09 8.07
CA MET A 90 3.06 11.03 7.60
C MET A 90 2.38 9.67 7.80
N ILE A 91 3.14 8.58 8.01
CA ILE A 91 2.59 7.21 8.14
C ILE A 91 1.97 6.92 9.51
N PHE A 92 2.07 7.86 10.46
CA PHE A 92 1.58 7.71 11.82
C PHE A 92 0.21 8.39 12.06
N GLN A 93 -0.45 8.90 11.02
CA GLN A 93 -1.85 9.37 11.04
C GLN A 93 -2.22 10.22 12.30
N GLY A 94 -1.41 11.24 12.62
CA GLY A 94 -1.61 12.13 13.77
C GLY A 94 -1.02 11.65 15.09
N ALA A 95 -0.75 10.36 15.26
CA ALA A 95 -0.10 9.82 16.46
C ALA A 95 1.34 10.31 16.63
N PHE A 96 2.00 10.70 15.54
CA PHE A 96 3.34 11.29 15.61
C PHE A 96 3.36 12.63 16.34
N ASP A 97 2.38 13.50 16.11
CA ASP A 97 2.29 14.78 16.81
C ASP A 97 2.10 14.55 18.32
N GLU A 98 1.25 13.60 18.71
CA GLU A 98 1.04 13.21 20.11
C GLU A 98 2.33 12.69 20.76
N MET A 99 3.05 11.79 20.08
CA MET A 99 4.36 11.30 20.54
C MET A 99 5.35 12.45 20.70
N GLN A 100 5.42 13.37 19.73
CA GLN A 100 6.33 14.51 19.77
C GLN A 100 5.93 15.55 20.82
N HIS A 101 4.66 15.64 21.18
CA HIS A 101 4.20 16.45 22.31
C HIS A 101 4.67 15.86 23.65
N ALA A 102 4.65 14.53 23.80
CA ALA A 102 5.11 13.84 25.01
C ALA A 102 6.65 13.81 25.11
N ASP A 103 7.34 13.55 24.00
CA ASP A 103 8.81 13.54 23.91
C ASP A 103 9.28 14.18 22.60
N LYS A 104 9.91 15.36 22.72
CA LYS A 104 10.44 16.12 21.59
C LYS A 104 11.60 15.43 20.86
N LYS A 105 12.14 14.34 21.40
CA LYS A 105 13.26 13.58 20.80
C LYS A 105 12.79 12.46 19.87
N VAL A 106 11.48 12.22 19.75
CA VAL A 106 10.96 11.20 18.86
C VAL A 106 11.29 11.56 17.40
N ASP A 107 12.13 10.73 16.78
CA ASP A 107 12.50 10.85 15.37
C ASP A 107 11.60 9.94 14.52
N PRO A 108 10.77 10.49 13.62
CA PRO A 108 9.87 9.70 12.78
C PRO A 108 10.63 8.77 11.84
N LYS A 109 11.86 9.13 11.42
CA LYS A 109 12.70 8.27 10.58
C LYS A 109 13.16 7.04 11.35
N ALA A 110 13.65 7.23 12.57
CA ALA A 110 14.06 6.13 13.43
C ALA A 110 12.88 5.19 13.75
N LEU A 111 11.69 5.75 13.99
CA LEU A 111 10.47 4.95 14.19
C LEU A 111 10.09 4.15 12.95
N ALA A 112 10.05 4.76 11.77
CA ALA A 112 9.74 4.05 10.53
C ALA A 112 10.76 2.93 10.24
N VAL A 113 12.05 3.19 10.45
CA VAL A 113 13.11 2.16 10.32
C VAL A 113 12.89 1.01 11.31
N SER A 114 12.45 1.29 12.55
CA SER A 114 12.17 0.25 13.55
C SER A 114 11.02 -0.68 13.14
N LEU A 115 10.12 -0.20 12.28
CA LEU A 115 9.02 -0.96 11.67
C LEU A 115 9.43 -1.61 10.32
N GLY A 116 10.68 -1.44 9.89
CA GLY A 116 11.23 -2.06 8.69
C GLY A 116 11.10 -1.22 7.41
N PHE A 117 10.56 0.00 7.48
CA PHE A 117 10.52 0.90 6.33
C PHE A 117 11.91 1.39 5.94
N ALA A 118 12.11 1.61 4.64
CA ALA A 118 13.34 2.20 4.12
C ALA A 118 13.52 3.65 4.60
N VAL A 119 14.79 4.08 4.68
CA VAL A 119 15.14 5.48 4.97
C VAL A 119 14.84 6.32 3.74
N GLY A 120 13.66 6.92 3.67
CA GLY A 120 13.26 7.72 2.52
C GLY A 120 11.74 7.86 2.41
N THR A 121 11.24 7.77 1.18
CA THR A 121 9.81 7.77 0.91
C THR A 121 9.22 6.38 1.09
N ILE A 122 8.01 6.35 1.62
CA ILE A 122 7.23 5.14 1.88
C ILE A 122 6.05 5.14 0.93
N LYS A 123 6.00 4.17 0.02
CA LYS A 123 4.84 4.04 -0.87
C LYS A 123 3.61 3.78 -0.03
N THR A 124 2.61 4.63 -0.18
CA THR A 124 1.34 4.52 0.54
C THR A 124 0.22 4.41 -0.47
N LEU A 125 -0.63 3.41 -0.30
CA LEU A 125 -1.90 3.31 -1.01
C LEU A 125 -2.96 3.99 -0.15
N GLU A 126 -3.29 5.21 -0.54
CA GLU A 126 -4.49 5.89 -0.08
C GLU A 126 -5.69 5.13 -0.66
N THR A 127 -6.61 4.67 0.19
CA THR A 127 -7.79 3.92 -0.28
C THR A 127 -9.02 4.79 -0.43
N GLY A 128 -9.02 5.99 0.15
CA GLY A 128 -10.22 6.81 0.31
C GLY A 128 -11.27 6.18 1.24
N CYS A 129 -10.87 5.15 2.00
CA CYS A 129 -11.69 4.47 3.01
C CYS A 129 -11.07 4.70 4.40
N GLU A 130 -11.30 3.79 5.35
CA GLU A 130 -10.80 3.94 6.73
C GLU A 130 -9.30 3.63 6.88
N ILE A 131 -8.75 2.78 6.01
CA ILE A 131 -7.39 2.24 6.15
C ILE A 131 -6.57 2.56 4.90
N ASP A 132 -5.43 3.20 5.09
CA ASP A 132 -4.38 3.32 4.08
C ASP A 132 -3.29 2.28 4.34
N PHE A 133 -2.63 1.83 3.28
CA PHE A 133 -1.60 0.79 3.36
C PHE A 133 -0.23 1.38 3.10
N HIS A 134 0.71 1.21 4.03
CA HIS A 134 2.09 1.66 3.90
C HIS A 134 2.98 0.48 3.52
N PHE A 135 3.62 0.51 2.36
CA PHE A 135 4.39 -0.61 1.84
C PHE A 135 5.84 -0.54 2.31
N VAL A 136 6.28 -1.61 2.98
CA VAL A 136 7.69 -1.88 3.26
C VAL A 136 8.37 -2.33 1.96
N ASP A 137 7.70 -3.20 1.21
CA ASP A 137 8.09 -3.67 -0.12
C ASP A 137 6.84 -4.13 -0.90
N ASP A 138 7.01 -4.64 -2.13
CA ASP A 138 5.91 -5.08 -3.02
C ASP A 138 5.10 -6.28 -2.48
N THR A 139 5.58 -6.94 -1.43
CA THR A 139 4.98 -8.12 -0.79
C THR A 139 4.63 -7.93 0.68
N THR A 140 4.97 -6.78 1.27
CA THR A 140 4.77 -6.48 2.69
C THR A 140 4.20 -5.08 2.86
N ALA A 141 3.04 -4.99 3.49
CA ALA A 141 2.39 -3.73 3.86
C ALA A 141 2.12 -3.68 5.36
N GLU A 142 2.09 -2.48 5.92
CA GLU A 142 1.71 -2.23 7.30
C GLU A 142 0.64 -1.17 7.42
N ILE A 143 -0.16 -1.28 8.48
CA ILE A 143 -1.25 -0.36 8.84
C ILE A 143 -1.25 -0.14 10.34
N GLY A 144 -1.55 1.09 10.77
CA GLY A 144 -1.85 1.41 12.17
C GLY A 144 -3.33 1.24 12.46
N LEU A 145 -3.68 0.51 13.52
CA LEU A 145 -5.07 0.40 13.98
C LEU A 145 -5.12 0.05 15.48
N ASN A 146 -5.89 0.81 16.26
CA ASN A 146 -6.13 0.55 17.69
C ASN A 146 -4.84 0.29 18.49
N ASN A 147 -3.82 1.13 18.31
CA ASN A 147 -2.51 1.02 18.97
C ASN A 147 -1.72 -0.26 18.66
N TYR A 148 -2.02 -0.90 17.53
CA TYR A 148 -1.18 -1.93 16.93
C TYR A 148 -0.73 -1.49 15.54
N VAL A 149 0.46 -1.94 15.16
CA VAL A 149 0.91 -2.00 13.76
C VAL A 149 0.67 -3.41 13.28
N TYR A 150 -0.15 -3.59 12.25
CA TYR A 150 -0.41 -4.88 11.63
C TYR A 150 0.42 -5.02 10.36
N THR A 151 1.10 -6.16 10.21
CA THR A 151 1.81 -6.51 8.99
C THR A 151 0.95 -7.44 8.14
N LEU A 152 0.77 -7.06 6.88
CA LEU A 152 0.11 -7.85 5.85
C LEU A 152 1.13 -8.34 4.83
N LYS A 153 1.09 -9.64 4.52
CA LYS A 153 1.91 -10.24 3.46
C LYS A 153 1.08 -10.65 2.26
N LYS A 154 1.59 -10.35 1.07
CA LYS A 154 1.01 -10.80 -0.20
C LYS A 154 1.13 -12.32 -0.33
N ARG A 155 0.08 -12.97 -0.84
CA ARG A 155 0.08 -14.42 -1.16
C ARG A 155 0.51 -14.70 -2.58
#